data_AF-A0A356NER3-F1
#
_entry.id   AF-A0A356NER3-F1
#
_cell.length_a   1.000
_cell.length_b   1.000
_cell.length_c   1.000
_cell.angle_alpha   90.00
_cell.angle_beta   90.00
_cell.angle_gamma   90.00
#
_symmetry.space_group_name_H-M   'P 1'
#
loop_
_entity.id
_entity.type
_entity.pdbx_description
1 polymer ?
#
loop_
_entity_poly.entity_id
_entity_poly.type
_entity_poly.pdbx_seq_one_letter_code
_entity_poly.pdbx_strand_id
1 'polypeptide(L)'
;MGPPPPPHRPLPAPHLQYREKLGVPRLPQPPTPGRDQLWVDALFGLAQSRPLPAPLAALAHGARLAGQWVWAVDVPSGLDDRHGRPLGACFHSQRTFCLGLYRRG
;
A
#
# COMPACT_ATOMS: atom_id res chain seq x y z
N MET A 1 29.19 8.16 -19.74
CA MET A 1 28.50 6.85 -19.68
C MET A 1 28.35 6.50 -18.21
N GLY A 2 27.14 6.60 -17.65
CA GLY A 2 26.93 6.34 -16.21
C GLY A 2 26.99 4.83 -15.90
N PRO A 3 27.37 4.43 -14.67
CA PRO A 3 27.31 3.03 -14.30
C PRO A 3 25.85 2.54 -14.43
N PRO A 4 25.58 1.28 -14.79
CA PRO A 4 24.26 0.68 -14.59
C PRO A 4 24.12 0.19 -13.14
N PRO A 5 23.08 0.62 -12.39
CA PRO A 5 22.66 -0.15 -11.23
C PRO A 5 21.13 -0.21 -11.04
N PRO A 6 20.62 -1.13 -10.19
CA PRO A 6 21.10 -2.49 -9.92
C PRO A 6 20.12 -3.52 -10.55
N PRO A 7 20.57 -4.73 -10.88
CA PRO A 7 19.67 -5.88 -10.84
C PRO A 7 19.32 -6.25 -9.38
N HIS A 8 18.16 -6.90 -9.25
CA HIS A 8 17.55 -7.58 -8.08
C HIS A 8 16.75 -6.74 -7.07
N ARG A 9 15.54 -7.25 -6.76
CA ARG A 9 15.02 -7.37 -5.38
C ARG A 9 14.04 -8.56 -5.24
N PRO A 10 14.50 -9.78 -4.90
CA PRO A 10 13.67 -10.68 -4.11
C PRO A 10 13.68 -10.14 -2.67
N LEU A 11 13.01 -9.01 -2.41
CA LEU A 11 12.85 -8.47 -1.07
C LEU A 11 11.58 -8.92 -0.36
N PRO A 12 10.41 -9.05 -1.02
CA PRO A 12 9.20 -9.40 -0.31
C PRO A 12 9.34 -10.69 0.51
N ALA A 13 10.00 -11.71 -0.05
CA ALA A 13 10.21 -12.99 0.62
C ALA A 13 11.17 -12.90 1.83
N PRO A 14 12.39 -12.35 1.74
CA PRO A 14 13.25 -12.15 2.92
C PRO A 14 12.65 -11.25 3.99
N HIS A 15 11.97 -10.16 3.61
CA HIS A 15 11.30 -9.28 4.59
C HIS A 15 10.12 -9.98 5.26
N LEU A 16 9.36 -10.81 4.53
CA LEU A 16 8.30 -11.63 5.12
C LEU A 16 8.87 -12.66 6.10
N GLN A 17 9.92 -13.39 5.72
CA GLN A 17 10.60 -14.33 6.61
C GLN A 17 11.17 -13.65 7.87
N TYR A 18 11.71 -12.43 7.73
CA TYR A 18 12.19 -11.67 8.86
C TYR A 18 11.04 -11.24 9.80
N ARG A 19 9.91 -10.81 9.26
CA ARG A 19 8.69 -10.52 10.06
C ARG A 19 8.21 -11.74 10.83
N GLU A 20 8.22 -12.92 10.20
CA GLU A 20 7.87 -14.19 10.86
C GLU A 20 8.82 -14.52 12.01
N LYS A 21 10.13 -14.32 11.82
CA LYS A 21 11.15 -14.48 12.89
C LYS A 21 10.96 -13.50 14.05
N LEU A 22 10.43 -12.30 13.79
CA LEU A 22 10.08 -11.33 14.83
C LEU A 22 8.76 -11.68 15.55
N GLY A 23 8.10 -12.77 15.19
CA GLY A 23 6.83 -13.18 15.79
C GLY A 23 5.62 -12.37 15.31
N VAL A 24 5.76 -11.59 14.22
CA VAL A 24 4.63 -10.84 13.64
C VAL A 24 3.76 -11.83 12.85
N PRO A 25 2.49 -12.08 13.25
CA PRO A 25 1.66 -13.06 12.59
C PRO A 25 1.28 -12.60 11.18
N ARG A 26 1.24 -13.57 10.25
CA ARG A 26 0.65 -13.40 8.94
C ARG A 26 -0.80 -13.86 8.99
N LEU A 27 -1.73 -12.96 8.64
CA LEU A 27 -3.13 -13.33 8.51
C LEU A 27 -3.32 -14.18 7.24
N PRO A 28 -4.05 -15.31 7.32
CA PRO A 28 -4.32 -16.16 6.16
C PRO A 28 -5.34 -15.53 5.19
N GLN A 29 -6.11 -14.56 5.69
CA GLN A 29 -7.12 -13.82 4.94
C GLN A 29 -6.95 -12.31 5.18
N PRO A 30 -7.45 -11.46 4.27
CA PRO A 30 -7.48 -10.03 4.52
C PRO A 30 -8.22 -9.69 5.83
N PRO A 31 -7.77 -8.66 6.56
CA PRO A 31 -8.46 -8.21 7.77
C PRO A 31 -9.86 -7.68 7.44
N THR A 32 -10.81 -7.86 8.37
CA THR A 32 -12.14 -7.28 8.27
C THR A 32 -12.06 -5.77 8.55
N PRO A 33 -12.61 -4.90 7.69
CA PRO A 33 -12.70 -3.47 7.96
C PRO A 33 -13.39 -3.12 9.28
N GLY A 34 -12.83 -2.17 10.03
CA GLY A 34 -13.35 -1.70 11.31
C GLY A 34 -12.61 -0.47 11.85
N ARG A 35 -13.09 0.12 12.95
CA ARG A 35 -12.42 1.27 13.62
C ARG A 35 -11.62 0.87 14.85
N ASP A 36 -11.53 -0.42 15.11
CA ASP A 36 -10.79 -1.04 16.22
C ASP A 36 -9.28 -1.19 15.92
N GLN A 37 -8.88 -1.08 14.66
CA GLN A 37 -7.51 -1.32 14.21
C GLN A 37 -7.00 -0.17 13.32
N LEU A 38 -5.69 0.03 13.33
CA LEU A 38 -5.00 0.87 12.34
C LEU A 38 -4.47 0.00 11.22
N TRP A 39 -4.82 0.33 9.98
CA TRP A 39 -4.25 -0.30 8.80
C TRP A 39 -3.10 0.53 8.26
N VAL A 40 -2.02 -0.16 7.88
CA VAL A 40 -0.90 0.43 7.16
C VAL A 40 -0.97 -0.03 5.71
N ASP A 41 -1.35 0.88 4.82
CA ASP A 41 -1.34 0.66 3.38
C ASP A 41 0.08 0.83 2.84
N ALA A 42 0.69 -0.30 2.51
CA ALA A 42 2.01 -0.39 1.88
C ALA A 42 1.99 -1.40 0.72
N LEU A 43 0.86 -1.48 0.01
CA LEU A 43 0.65 -2.45 -1.08
C LEU A 43 1.26 -1.96 -2.40
N PHE A 44 0.99 -0.70 -2.75
CA PHE A 44 1.52 -0.02 -3.92
C PHE A 44 1.97 1.39 -3.54
N GLY A 45 2.83 1.99 -4.37
CA GLY A 45 3.34 3.34 -4.18
C GLY A 45 3.59 3.99 -5.53
N LEU A 46 4.76 4.61 -5.69
CA LEU A 46 5.25 5.19 -6.95
C LEU A 46 4.98 4.33 -8.20
N ALA A 47 4.69 5.03 -9.30
CA ALA A 47 4.47 4.46 -10.64
C ALA A 47 3.32 3.45 -10.75
N GLN A 48 2.38 3.44 -9.80
CA GLN A 48 1.12 2.72 -10.00
C GLN A 48 0.37 3.34 -11.19
N SER A 49 0.12 2.52 -12.21
CA SER A 49 -0.50 2.93 -13.47
C SER A 49 -1.75 2.12 -13.83
N ARG A 50 -2.13 1.16 -12.97
CA ARG A 50 -3.25 0.26 -13.18
C ARG A 50 -4.19 0.27 -11.96
N PRO A 51 -5.49 0.00 -12.16
CA PRO A 51 -6.42 -0.19 -11.05
C PRO A 51 -5.96 -1.29 -10.09
N LEU A 52 -6.40 -1.21 -8.83
CA LEU A 52 -6.20 -2.31 -7.89
C LEU A 52 -6.86 -3.61 -8.42
N PRO A 53 -6.22 -4.78 -8.24
CA PRO A 53 -6.86 -6.06 -8.49
C PRO A 53 -8.18 -6.20 -7.71
N ALA A 54 -9.16 -6.94 -8.27
CA ALA A 54 -10.51 -7.01 -7.71
C ALA A 54 -10.59 -7.30 -6.20
N PRO A 55 -9.81 -8.25 -5.62
CA PRO A 55 -9.85 -8.48 -4.17
C PRO A 55 -9.40 -7.27 -3.34
N LEU A 56 -8.37 -6.54 -3.81
CA LEU A 56 -7.88 -5.34 -3.13
C LEU A 56 -8.81 -4.15 -3.34
N ALA A 57 -9.43 -4.04 -4.52
CA ALA A 57 -10.45 -3.03 -4.80
C ALA A 57 -11.67 -3.21 -3.89
N ALA A 58 -12.14 -4.45 -3.70
CA ALA A 58 -13.22 -4.78 -2.78
C ALA A 58 -12.84 -4.46 -1.32
N LEU A 59 -11.61 -4.78 -0.92
CA LEU A 59 -11.09 -4.47 0.42
C LEU A 59 -11.02 -2.96 0.67
N ALA A 60 -10.51 -2.18 -0.30
CA ALA A 60 -10.44 -0.72 -0.21
C ALA A 60 -11.84 -0.09 -0.11
N HIS A 61 -12.80 -0.61 -0.89
CA HIS A 61 -14.19 -0.17 -0.82
C HIS A 61 -14.80 -0.48 0.55
N GLY A 62 -14.64 -1.71 1.05
CA GLY A 62 -15.11 -2.10 2.38
C GLY A 62 -14.48 -1.27 3.50
N ALA A 63 -13.18 -1.01 3.42
CA ALA A 63 -12.45 -0.13 4.35
C ALA A 63 -13.04 1.28 4.38
N ARG A 64 -13.35 1.85 3.21
CA ARG A 64 -13.98 3.17 3.11
C ARG A 64 -15.38 3.17 3.75
N LEU A 65 -16.22 2.19 3.44
CA LEU A 65 -17.58 2.11 3.99
C LEU A 65 -17.59 1.94 5.52
N ALA A 66 -16.66 1.15 6.06
CA ALA A 66 -16.50 0.95 7.50
C ALA A 66 -15.85 2.15 8.21
N GLY A 67 -15.33 3.14 7.47
CA GLY A 67 -14.59 4.26 8.03
C GLY A 67 -13.28 3.84 8.70
N GLN A 68 -12.62 2.82 8.16
CA GLN A 68 -11.35 2.25 8.61
C GLN A 68 -10.27 3.31 8.78
N TRP A 69 -9.49 3.20 9.85
CA TRP A 69 -8.29 4.02 10.03
C TRP A 69 -7.15 3.46 9.18
N VAL A 70 -6.62 4.26 8.27
CA VAL A 70 -5.61 3.87 7.29
C VAL A 70 -4.50 4.93 7.25
N TRP A 71 -3.26 4.50 7.39
CA TRP A 71 -2.07 5.30 7.08
C TRP A 71 -1.36 4.68 5.88
N ALA A 72 -0.96 5.50 4.91
CA ALA A 72 -0.30 5.04 3.70
C ALA A 72 1.23 5.26 3.76
N VAL A 73 1.97 4.38 3.10
CA VAL A 73 3.40 4.51 2.83
C VAL A 73 3.58 4.91 1.36
N ASP A 74 4.40 5.93 1.12
CA ASP A 74 4.65 6.54 -0.19
C ASP A 74 3.44 7.24 -0.82
N VAL A 75 2.44 6.49 -1.28
CA VAL A 75 1.19 6.98 -1.90
C VAL A 75 0.06 6.01 -1.52
N PRO A 76 -1.18 6.46 -1.24
CA PRO A 76 -2.29 5.55 -1.04
C PRO A 76 -2.50 4.64 -2.25
N SER A 77 -2.55 3.33 -2.01
CA SER A 77 -2.72 2.32 -3.05
C SER A 77 -4.00 2.55 -3.83
N GLY A 78 -3.89 2.58 -5.16
CA GLY A 78 -4.98 2.90 -6.08
C GLY A 78 -5.05 4.37 -6.52
N LEU A 79 -4.16 5.22 -6.02
CA LEU A 79 -4.02 6.62 -6.44
C LEU A 79 -2.87 6.78 -7.44
N ASP A 80 -3.05 7.61 -8.46
CA ASP A 80 -1.96 7.97 -9.38
C ASP A 80 -1.04 9.03 -8.76
N ASP A 81 0.27 8.82 -8.85
CA ASP A 81 1.31 9.63 -8.20
C ASP A 81 1.59 10.97 -8.91
N ARG A 82 1.00 11.20 -10.09
CA ARG A 82 1.21 12.40 -10.91
C ARG A 82 0.14 13.46 -10.70
N HIS A 83 -1.12 13.04 -10.62
CA HIS A 83 -2.30 13.92 -10.58
C HIS A 83 -3.18 13.70 -9.35
N GLY A 84 -2.90 12.68 -8.53
CA GLY A 84 -3.66 12.42 -7.31
C GLY A 84 -5.08 11.93 -7.58
N ARG A 85 -5.31 11.30 -8.74
CA ARG A 85 -6.62 10.77 -9.12
C ARG A 85 -6.68 9.29 -8.82
N PRO A 86 -7.81 8.78 -8.32
CA PRO A 86 -8.01 7.34 -8.21
C PRO A 86 -7.97 6.67 -9.58
N LEU A 87 -7.26 5.55 -9.67
CA LEU A 87 -7.23 4.66 -10.85
C LEU A 87 -8.39 3.65 -10.84
N GLY A 88 -9.42 3.89 -10.02
CA GLY A 88 -10.46 2.94 -9.64
C GLY A 88 -10.74 3.04 -8.14
N ALA A 89 -10.98 1.92 -7.47
CA ALA A 89 -10.99 1.90 -6.01
C ALA A 89 -9.60 2.23 -5.46
N CYS A 90 -9.52 3.08 -4.44
CA CYS A 90 -8.29 3.38 -3.71
C CYS A 90 -8.51 3.34 -2.19
N PHE A 91 -7.42 3.14 -1.45
CA PHE A 91 -7.45 3.28 0.00
C PHE A 91 -7.50 4.76 0.39
N HIS A 92 -8.40 5.10 1.31
CA HIS A 92 -8.51 6.46 1.85
C HIS A 92 -7.70 6.55 3.14
N SER A 93 -6.49 7.09 3.03
CA SER A 93 -5.62 7.30 4.19
C SER A 93 -5.88 8.64 4.88
N GLN A 94 -5.74 8.67 6.21
CA GLN A 94 -5.75 9.92 6.98
C GLN A 94 -4.35 10.52 7.12
N ARG A 95 -3.31 9.71 6.92
CA ARG A 95 -1.91 10.12 6.93
C ARG A 95 -1.16 9.36 5.83
N THR A 96 -0.24 10.03 5.14
CA THR A 96 0.66 9.40 4.16
C THR A 96 2.09 9.78 4.51
N PHE A 97 2.97 8.77 4.55
CA PHE A 97 4.40 8.93 4.80
C PHE A 97 5.16 8.80 3.48
N CYS A 98 5.40 9.92 2.81
CA CYS A 98 6.08 9.96 1.51
C CYS A 98 7.56 9.57 1.65
N LEU A 99 8.08 8.80 0.68
CA LEU A 99 9.49 8.41 0.65
C LEU A 99 10.28 9.23 -0.38
N GLY A 100 11.38 9.83 0.08
CA GLY A 100 12.23 10.70 -0.74
C GLY A 100 11.63 12.09 -0.89
N LEU A 101 11.05 12.38 -2.07
CA LEU A 101 10.43 13.68 -2.38
C LEU A 101 8.91 13.64 -2.24
N TYR A 102 8.30 14.80 -2.01
CA TYR A 102 6.85 14.95 -2.06
C TYR A 102 6.31 14.61 -3.45
N ARG A 103 5.18 13.90 -3.51
CA ARG A 103 4.45 13.61 -4.76
C ARG A 103 3.43 14.71 -5.00
N ARG A 104 3.23 15.09 -6.26
CA ARG A 104 2.25 16.14 -6.61
C ARG A 104 0.81 15.66 -6.50
N GLY A 105 0.59 14.36 -6.65
CA GLY A 105 -0.70 13.71 -6.44
C GLY A 105 -1.01 13.48 -4.97
#